data_AF-A0AAU8M303-F1
#
_entry.id   AF-A0AAU8M303-F1
#
_cell.length_a   1.000
_cell.length_b   1.000
_cell.length_c   1.000
_cell.angle_alpha   90.00
_cell.angle_beta   90.00
_cell.angle_gamma   90.00
#
_symmetry.space_group_name_H-M   'P 1'
#
loop_
_entity.id
_entity.type
_entity.pdbx_description
1 polymer ?
#
loop_
_entity_poly.entity_id
_entity_poly.type
_entity_poly.pdbx_seq_one_letter_code
_entity_poly.pdbx_strand_id
1 'polypeptide(L)'
;MYYTKVWSLVAGRPCTDALFERWDYGPVNRPIFFSYREFSKQPIPAPNPSQQHIADEDAELLKFILDHYVNHSAVALSAMTHKEKPWKETPPDQVDPS
;
A
#
# COMPACT_ATOMS: atom_id res chain seq x y z
N MET A 1 1.00 0.67 2.65
CA MET A 1 1.60 0.40 1.33
C MET A 1 0.89 1.15 0.22
N TYR A 2 -0.36 0.82 -0.17
CA TYR A 2 -1.06 1.57 -1.24
C TYR A 2 -1.18 3.08 -0.93
N TYR A 3 -1.74 3.43 0.24
CA TYR A 3 -1.84 4.84 0.67
C TYR A 3 -0.49 5.54 0.81
N THR A 4 0.59 4.79 1.06
CA THR A 4 1.94 5.34 1.06
C THR A 4 2.35 5.84 -0.30
N LYS A 5 2.14 5.03 -1.36
CA LYS A 5 2.38 5.46 -2.73
C LYS A 5 1.53 6.70 -3.07
N VAL A 6 0.22 6.64 -2.84
CA VAL A 6 -0.71 7.73 -3.20
C VAL A 6 -0.31 9.04 -2.54
N TRP A 7 -0.09 9.06 -1.22
CA TRP A 7 0.26 10.28 -0.52
C TRP A 7 1.67 10.79 -0.83
N SER A 8 2.60 9.89 -1.18
CA SER A 8 3.93 10.28 -1.66
C SER A 8 3.87 11.03 -3.00
N LEU A 9 2.99 10.61 -3.91
CA LEU A 9 2.74 11.28 -5.18
C LEU A 9 2.06 12.64 -4.97
N VAL A 10 1.06 12.70 -4.09
CA VAL A 10 0.37 13.96 -3.73
C VAL A 10 1.34 14.96 -3.09
N ALA A 11 2.29 14.49 -2.28
CA ALA A 11 3.34 15.32 -1.71
C ALA A 11 4.43 15.75 -2.72
N GLY A 12 4.37 15.27 -3.96
CA GLY A 12 5.39 15.51 -4.99
C GLY A 12 6.73 14.84 -4.69
N ARG A 13 6.72 13.81 -3.83
CA ARG A 13 7.90 13.10 -3.33
C ARG A 13 7.65 11.60 -3.38
N PRO A 14 7.80 10.95 -4.54
CA PRO A 14 7.59 9.51 -4.64
C PRO A 14 8.59 8.78 -3.74
N CYS A 15 8.10 8.07 -2.72
CA CYS A 15 8.94 7.33 -1.75
C CYS A 15 9.00 5.82 -2.05
N THR A 16 8.28 5.36 -3.08
CA THR A 16 8.28 3.96 -3.50
C THR A 16 7.86 3.80 -4.96
N ASP A 17 8.53 2.90 -5.67
CA ASP A 17 8.16 2.46 -7.02
C ASP A 17 7.17 1.28 -7.01
N ALA A 18 6.56 0.99 -5.86
CA ALA A 18 5.64 -0.13 -5.71
C ALA A 18 4.45 -0.02 -6.68
N LEU A 19 4.30 -1.01 -7.57
CA LEU A 19 3.15 -1.11 -8.45
C LEU A 19 1.99 -1.82 -7.75
N PHE A 20 0.77 -1.34 -7.96
CA PHE A 20 -0.45 -1.94 -7.42
C PHE A 20 -1.39 -2.28 -8.55
N GLU A 21 -1.90 -3.50 -8.55
CA GLU A 21 -2.94 -3.94 -9.48
C GLU A 21 -4.33 -3.83 -8.88
N ARG A 22 -5.32 -3.60 -9.75
CA ARG A 22 -6.73 -3.61 -9.38
C ARG A 22 -7.27 -5.03 -9.26
N TRP A 23 -7.39 -5.54 -8.03
CA TRP A 23 -8.02 -6.84 -7.73
C TRP A 23 -9.40 -6.64 -7.07
N ASP A 24 -10.25 -7.67 -7.04
CA ASP A 24 -11.62 -7.53 -6.49
C ASP A 24 -11.69 -7.05 -5.03
N TYR A 25 -10.66 -7.37 -4.24
CA TYR A 25 -10.58 -7.02 -2.82
C TYR A 25 -9.72 -5.79 -2.53
N GLY A 26 -9.35 -5.01 -3.55
CA GLY A 26 -8.57 -3.79 -3.40
C GLY A 26 -7.21 -3.85 -4.10
N PRO A 27 -6.39 -2.80 -3.94
CA PRO A 27 -5.11 -2.67 -4.65
C PRO A 27 -4.07 -3.64 -4.09
N VAL A 28 -3.47 -4.45 -4.96
CA VAL A 28 -2.50 -5.47 -4.55
C VAL A 28 -1.15 -5.22 -5.20
N ASN A 29 -0.10 -5.14 -4.37
CA ASN A 29 1.26 -5.26 -4.88
C ASN A 29 1.58 -6.73 -5.10
N ARG A 30 1.65 -7.15 -6.37
CA ARG A 30 1.86 -8.56 -6.74
C ARG A 30 3.11 -9.17 -6.13
N PRO A 31 4.31 -8.58 -6.28
CA PRO A 31 5.53 -9.15 -5.70
C PRO A 31 5.36 -9.46 -4.21
N ILE A 32 4.86 -8.49 -3.43
CA ILE A 32 4.62 -8.67 -1.99
C ILE A 32 3.58 -9.75 -1.74
N PHE A 33 2.44 -9.73 -2.45
CA PHE A 33 1.41 -10.75 -2.28
C PHE A 33 1.94 -12.16 -2.53
N PHE A 34 2.69 -12.38 -3.61
CA PHE A 34 3.27 -13.70 -3.91
C PHE A 34 4.35 -14.12 -2.92
N SER A 35 5.14 -13.18 -2.38
CA SER A 35 6.12 -13.46 -1.33
C SER A 35 5.49 -13.89 -0.01
N TYR A 36 4.27 -13.41 0.30
CA TYR A 36 3.60 -13.71 1.57
C TYR A 36 2.41 -14.66 1.47
N ARG A 37 1.96 -15.04 0.26
CA ARG A 37 0.78 -15.91 0.07
C ARG A 37 0.90 -17.26 0.78
N GLU A 38 2.11 -17.78 0.91
CA GLU A 38 2.38 -19.07 1.55
C GLU A 38 2.10 -19.05 3.06
N PHE A 39 2.27 -17.87 3.68
CA PHE A 39 1.99 -17.69 5.10
C PHE A 39 0.48 -17.67 5.36
N SER A 40 -0.38 -17.35 4.39
CA SER A 40 -1.85 -17.42 4.51
C SER A 40 -2.38 -16.80 5.83
N LYS A 41 -2.78 -17.62 6.80
CA LYS A 41 -3.24 -17.20 8.14
C LYS A 41 -2.16 -17.33 9.24
N GLN A 42 -0.99 -17.84 8.91
CA GLN A 42 0.12 -17.98 9.82
C GLN A 42 0.83 -16.62 10.02
N PRO A 43 1.41 -16.39 11.21
CA PRO A 43 2.22 -15.22 11.46
C PRO A 43 3.39 -15.14 10.47
N ILE A 44 3.57 -13.97 9.88
CA ILE A 44 4.75 -13.67 9.08
C ILE A 44 5.92 -13.44 10.07
N PRO A 45 7.10 -14.04 9.83
CA PRO A 45 8.28 -13.80 10.66
C PRO A 45 8.58 -12.29 10.77
N ALA A 46 8.86 -11.82 11.98
CA ALA A 46 9.22 -10.42 12.18
C ALA A 46 10.51 -10.10 11.41
N PRO A 47 10.54 -9.02 10.61
CA PRO A 47 11.76 -8.60 9.93
C PRO A 47 12.80 -8.17 10.95
N ASN A 48 14.08 -8.27 10.59
CA ASN A 48 15.17 -7.79 11.43
C ASN A 48 15.17 -6.24 11.40
N PRO A 49 14.90 -5.55 12.54
CA PRO A 49 14.78 -4.10 12.57
C PRO A 49 16.10 -3.37 12.25
N SER A 50 17.25 -4.04 12.40
CA SER A 50 18.57 -3.45 12.17
C SER A 50 18.90 -3.15 10.70
N GLN A 51 18.02 -3.50 9.74
CA GLN A 51 18.24 -3.30 8.31
C GLN A 51 17.29 -2.27 7.67
N GLN A 52 16.45 -1.59 8.46
CA GLN A 52 15.45 -0.67 7.93
C GLN A 52 15.85 0.78 8.23
N HIS A 53 16.33 1.48 7.20
CA HIS A 53 16.55 2.93 7.24
C HIS A 53 15.44 3.61 6.45
N ILE A 54 14.70 4.51 7.11
CA ILE A 54 13.69 5.37 6.50
C ILE A 54 14.25 6.78 6.58
N ALA A 55 14.24 7.53 5.48
CA ALA A 55 14.65 8.95 5.52
C ALA A 55 13.72 9.74 6.45
N ASP A 56 14.27 10.71 7.19
CA ASP A 56 13.50 11.48 8.17
C ASP A 56 12.27 12.16 7.53
N GLU A 57 12.41 12.62 6.28
CA GLU A 57 11.32 13.24 5.53
C GLU A 57 10.21 12.25 5.15
N ASP A 58 10.54 10.98 4.88
CA ASP A 58 9.56 9.93 4.64
C ASP A 58 8.88 9.49 5.93
N ALA A 59 9.56 9.61 7.07
CA ALA A 59 9.04 9.23 8.38
C ALA A 59 7.82 10.09 8.79
N GLU A 60 7.83 11.39 8.49
CA GLU A 60 6.69 12.27 8.74
C GLU A 60 5.46 11.89 7.90
N LEU A 61 5.67 11.63 6.60
CA LEU A 61 4.61 11.19 5.70
C LEU A 61 4.03 9.84 6.16
N LEU A 62 4.91 8.89 6.51
CA LEU A 62 4.50 7.58 7.01
C LEU A 62 3.72 7.69 8.31
N LYS A 63 4.14 8.56 9.24
CA LYS A 63 3.40 8.84 10.47
C LYS A 63 2.00 9.37 10.17
N PHE A 64 1.89 10.35 9.27
CA PHE A 64 0.60 10.85 8.82
C PHE A 64 -0.30 9.72 8.27
N ILE A 65 0.25 8.86 7.42
CA ILE A 65 -0.52 7.72 6.87
C ILE A 65 -0.93 6.75 7.98
N LEU A 66 -0.05 6.43 8.92
CA LEU A 66 -0.38 5.54 10.03
C LEU A 66 -1.51 6.12 10.88
N ASP A 67 -1.41 7.40 11.27
CA ASP A 67 -2.40 8.07 12.11
C ASP A 67 -3.81 8.05 11.47
N HIS A 68 -3.90 8.09 10.14
CA HIS A 68 -5.18 8.12 9.42
C HIS A 68 -5.71 6.74 9.03
N TYR A 69 -4.84 5.78 8.73
CA TYR A 69 -5.25 4.53 8.07
C TYR A 69 -5.04 3.27 8.91
N VAL A 70 -4.22 3.30 9.97
CA VAL A 70 -3.86 2.08 10.74
C VAL A 70 -5.06 1.45 11.46
N ASN A 71 -6.04 2.26 11.87
CA ASN A 71 -7.22 1.80 12.60
C ASN A 71 -8.33 1.26 11.68
N HIS A 72 -8.17 1.36 10.36
CA HIS A 72 -9.13 0.83 9.41
C HIS A 72 -8.89 -0.65 9.16
N SER A 73 -9.96 -1.44 9.09
CA SER A 73 -9.87 -2.83 8.66
C SER A 73 -9.47 -2.92 7.19
N ALA A 74 -8.91 -4.06 6.78
CA ALA A 74 -8.58 -4.31 5.36
C ALA A 74 -9.80 -4.11 4.43
N VAL A 75 -10.99 -4.51 4.89
CA VAL A 75 -12.25 -4.32 4.15
C VAL A 75 -12.61 -2.83 4.04
N ALA A 76 -12.42 -2.05 5.11
CA ALA A 76 -12.69 -0.62 5.08
C ALA A 76 -11.73 0.12 4.13
N LEU A 77 -10.43 -0.20 4.19
CA LEU A 77 -9.42 0.37 3.28
C LEU A 77 -9.72 0.02 1.83
N SER A 78 -10.08 -1.23 1.54
CA SER A 78 -10.51 -1.68 0.20
C SER A 78 -11.71 -0.86 -0.31
N ALA A 79 -12.75 -0.71 0.51
CA ALA A 79 -13.93 0.07 0.18
C ALA A 79 -13.62 1.57 -0.04
N MET A 80 -12.59 2.11 0.63
CA MET A 80 -12.10 3.47 0.38
C MET A 80 -11.42 3.57 -0.99
N THR A 81 -10.51 2.65 -1.32
CA THR A 81 -9.87 2.63 -2.64
C THR A 81 -10.89 2.53 -3.76
N HIS A 82 -11.97 1.76 -3.59
CA HIS A 82 -13.02 1.63 -4.62
C HIS A 82 -13.71 2.97 -4.98
N LYS A 83 -13.61 3.98 -4.12
CA LYS A 83 -14.18 5.32 -4.34
C LYS A 83 -13.22 6.26 -5.05
N GLU A 84 -11.93 5.92 -5.11
CA GLU A 84 -10.88 6.76 -5.70
C GLU A 84 -10.95 6.74 -7.24
N LYS A 85 -10.56 7.85 -7.86
CA LYS A 85 -10.59 7.99 -9.33
C LYS A 85 -9.68 6.97 -10.03
N PRO A 86 -8.41 6.77 -9.60
CA PRO A 86 -7.54 5.81 -10.27
C PRO A 86 -8.10 4.39 -10.27
N TRP A 87 -8.74 3.98 -9.17
CA TRP A 87 -9.42 2.70 -9.09
C TRP A 87 -10.51 2.54 -10.13
N LYS A 88 -11.39 3.55 -10.27
CA LYS A 88 -12.54 3.51 -11.18
C LYS A 88 -12.12 3.45 -12.65
N GLU A 89 -10.98 4.07 -12.98
CA GLU A 89 -10.48 4.19 -14.34
C GLU A 89 -9.53 3.05 -14.73
N THR A 90 -8.95 2.33 -13.77
CA THR A 90 -8.08 1.17 -14.02
C THR A 90 -8.93 -0.07 -14.32
N PRO A 91 -8.72 -0.80 -15.43
CA PRO A 91 -9.41 -2.07 -15.66
C PRO A 91 -9.01 -3.16 -14.64
N PRO A 92 -9.83 -4.20 -14.44
CA PRO A 92 -9.44 -5.35 -13.61
C PRO A 92 -8.10 -5.95 -14.03
N ASP A 93 -7.30 -6.38 -13.07
CA ASP A 93 -5.97 -7.00 -13.25
C ASP A 93 -4.93 -6.09 -13.94
N GLN A 94 -5.20 -4.79 -14.07
CA GLN A 94 -4.25 -3.81 -14.58
C GLN A 94 -3.60 -3.03 -13.44
N VAL A 95 -2.37 -2.56 -13.71
CA VAL A 95 -1.62 -1.70 -12.80
C VAL A 95 -2.26 -0.31 -12.79
N ASP A 96 -2.47 0.21 -11.59
CA ASP A 96 -2.91 1.57 -11.38
C ASP A 96 -1.85 2.57 -11.90
N PRO A 97 -2.20 3.45 -12.86
CA PRO A 97 -1.26 4.37 -13.48
C PRO A 97 -0.87 5.58 -12.61
N SER A 98 -1.45 5.71 -11.41
CA SER A 98 -1.14 6.77 -10.44
C SER A 98 0.34 6.91 -10.13
#